data_AF-A0A8J4M285-F1
#
_entry.id   AF-A0A8J4M285-F1
#
_cell.length_a   1.000
_cell.length_b   1.000
_cell.length_c   1.000
_cell.angle_alpha   90.00
_cell.angle_beta   90.00
_cell.angle_gamma   90.00
#
_symmetry.space_group_name_H-M   'P 1'
#
loop_
_entity.id
_entity.type
_entity.pdbx_description
1 polymer ?
#
loop_
_entity_poly.entity_id
_entity_poly.type
_entity_poly.pdbx_seq_one_letter_code
_entity_poly.pdbx_strand_id
1 'polypeptide(L)'
;MRTKGLWLSMDEVVEVESVTEGMPYERYRSPMFKVKRQDGSAAEVERRDILLTEEEQLIDELATILYSSKNPARHERYAAIMRQLIMQGIPYVSQLQRRKPQQEALNLYDVS
;
A
#
# COMPACT_ATOMS: atom_id res chain seq x y z
N MET A 1 10.45 -18.24 1.96
CA MET A 1 10.64 -17.10 1.04
C MET A 1 10.80 -15.87 1.90
N ARG A 2 11.78 -15.00 1.60
CA ARG A 2 11.90 -13.71 2.27
C ARG A 2 10.90 -12.74 1.61
N THR A 3 10.10 -12.05 2.40
CA THR A 3 9.07 -11.13 1.91
C THR A 3 9.75 -9.88 1.36
N LYS A 4 9.29 -9.37 0.21
CA LYS A 4 9.77 -8.12 -0.37
C LYS A 4 8.78 -7.00 -0.12
N GLY A 5 9.27 -5.77 -0.13
CA GLY A 5 8.43 -4.59 -0.06
C GLY A 5 9.05 -3.39 -0.77
N LEU A 6 8.22 -2.40 -1.06
CA LEU A 6 8.62 -1.10 -1.54
C LEU A 6 8.75 -0.14 -0.35
N TRP A 7 9.95 0.41 -0.15
CA TRP A 7 10.18 1.53 0.74
C TRP A 7 9.71 2.82 0.04
N LEU A 8 8.60 3.38 0.51
CA LEU A 8 7.86 4.41 -0.21
C LEU A 8 8.61 5.73 -0.34
N SER A 9 9.25 6.22 0.73
CA SER A 9 10.01 7.48 0.70
C SER A 9 11.29 7.42 -0.14
N MET A 10 11.86 6.22 -0.29
CA MET A 10 13.09 5.98 -1.05
C MET A 10 12.83 5.46 -2.47
N ASP A 11 11.59 5.09 -2.78
CA ASP A 11 11.20 4.38 -4.01
C ASP A 11 12.10 3.16 -4.29
N GLU A 12 12.44 2.42 -3.21
CA GLU A 12 13.41 1.33 -3.24
C GLU A 12 12.74 -0.02 -2.92
N VAL A 13 12.99 -1.04 -3.74
CA VAL A 13 12.59 -2.42 -3.42
C VAL A 13 13.60 -3.01 -2.43
N VAL A 14 13.09 -3.43 -1.28
CA VAL A 14 13.85 -3.97 -0.15
C VAL A 14 13.36 -5.37 0.25
N GLU A 15 14.21 -6.12 0.93
CA GLU A 15 13.89 -7.42 1.51
C GLU A 15 13.57 -7.28 3.00
N VAL A 16 12.43 -7.77 3.45
CA VAL A 16 12.02 -7.71 4.86
C VAL A 16 12.62 -8.88 5.62
N GLU A 17 13.45 -8.57 6.61
CA GLU A 17 14.12 -9.59 7.46
C GLU A 17 13.28 -9.94 8.68
N SER A 18 12.71 -8.94 9.35
CA SER A 18 11.90 -9.13 10.56
C SER A 18 10.97 -7.94 10.81
N VAL A 19 9.91 -8.18 11.56
CA VAL A 19 8.98 -7.14 12.03
C VAL A 19 9.04 -7.07 13.55
N THR A 20 9.25 -5.88 14.08
CA THR A 20 9.13 -5.59 15.51
C THR A 20 7.76 -5.00 15.73
N GLU A 21 6.85 -5.80 16.30
CA GLU A 21 5.52 -5.33 16.70
C GLU A 21 5.66 -4.28 17.82
N GLY A 22 4.87 -3.21 17.76
CA GLY A 22 4.78 -2.24 18.84
C GLY A 22 4.29 -2.93 20.12
N MET A 23 4.88 -2.62 21.27
CA MET A 23 4.47 -3.27 22.51
C MET A 23 3.05 -2.81 22.92
N PRO A 24 2.21 -3.70 23.52
CA PRO A 24 0.80 -3.39 23.81
C PRO A 24 0.57 -2.16 24.71
N TYR A 25 1.57 -1.81 25.53
CA TYR A 25 1.51 -0.65 26.42
C TYR A 25 1.93 0.67 25.75
N GLU A 26 2.56 0.60 24.57
CA GLU A 26 2.91 1.75 23.75
C GLU A 26 1.82 1.98 22.71
N ARG A 27 0.69 2.56 23.15
CA ARG A 27 -0.52 2.84 22.32
C ARG A 27 -0.29 3.55 20.97
N TYR A 28 0.94 4.01 20.70
CA TYR A 28 1.27 4.84 19.54
C TYR A 28 2.46 4.34 18.72
N ARG A 29 3.11 3.23 19.08
CA ARG A 29 4.28 2.77 18.31
C ARG A 29 3.84 1.92 17.13
N SER A 30 3.99 2.48 15.93
CA SER A 30 3.78 1.75 14.69
C SER A 30 4.79 0.60 14.58
N PRO A 31 4.42 -0.55 14.00
CA PRO A 31 5.36 -1.63 13.75
C PRO A 31 6.58 -1.13 12.95
N MET A 32 7.76 -1.64 13.31
CA MET A 32 9.01 -1.36 12.61
C MET A 32 9.46 -2.58 11.82
N PHE A 33 9.87 -2.35 10.57
CA PHE A 33 10.32 -3.37 9.65
C PHE A 33 11.82 -3.26 9.51
N LYS A 34 12.55 -4.31 9.89
CA LYS A 34 13.96 -4.42 9.55
C LYS A 34 14.05 -4.90 8.12
N VAL A 35 14.70 -4.10 7.29
CA VAL A 35 14.83 -4.37 5.86
C VAL A 35 16.30 -4.43 5.46
N LYS A 36 16.58 -5.23 4.44
CA LYS A 36 17.85 -5.29 3.74
C LYS A 36 17.70 -4.60 2.39
N ARG A 37 18.55 -3.61 2.17
CA ARG A 37 18.64 -2.82 0.94
C ARG A 37 19.41 -3.58 -0.14
N GLN A 38 19.34 -3.09 -1.38
CA GLN A 38 20.01 -3.75 -2.51
C GLN A 38 21.54 -3.69 -2.41
N ASP A 39 22.08 -2.64 -1.78
CA ASP A 39 23.50 -2.48 -1.49
C ASP A 39 24.00 -3.39 -0.35
N GLY A 40 23.10 -4.17 0.27
CA GLY A 40 23.39 -5.09 1.35
C GLY A 40 23.32 -4.49 2.75
N SER A 41 23.14 -3.17 2.89
CA SER A 41 22.94 -2.50 4.17
C SER A 41 21.55 -2.82 4.76
N ALA A 42 21.41 -2.65 6.07
CA ALA A 42 20.15 -2.85 6.77
C ALA A 42 19.61 -1.51 7.29
N ALA A 43 18.29 -1.38 7.29
CA ALA A 43 17.58 -0.22 7.80
C ALA A 43 16.32 -0.64 8.57
N GLU A 44 15.79 0.28 9.38
CA GLU A 44 14.46 0.13 9.99
C GLU A 44 13.49 1.10 9.32
N VAL A 45 12.34 0.58 8.91
CA VAL A 45 11.30 1.32 8.19
C VAL A 45 9.99 1.21 8.98
N GLU A 46 9.33 2.33 9.21
CA GLU A 46 8.03 2.34 9.86
C GLU A 46 6.95 1.71 8.97
N ARG A 47 5.92 1.09 9.57
CA ARG A 47 4.78 0.52 8.85
C ARG A 47 4.19 1.44 7.78
N ARG A 48 4.09 2.75 8.05
CA ARG A 48 3.51 3.73 7.12
C ARG A 48 4.35 4.01 5.86
N ASP A 49 5.62 3.60 5.86
CA ASP A 49 6.60 3.91 4.80
C ASP A 49 7.07 2.65 4.05
N ILE A 50 6.42 1.52 4.28
CA ILE A 50 6.68 0.27 3.56
C ILE A 50 5.40 -0.35 3.04
N LEU A 51 5.42 -0.85 1.81
CA LEU A 51 4.34 -1.61 1.21
C LEU A 51 4.83 -3.00 0.84
N LEU A 52 4.25 -4.05 1.41
CA LEU A 52 4.63 -5.42 1.08
C LEU A 52 4.00 -5.86 -0.25
N THR A 53 4.62 -6.82 -0.93
CA THR A 53 4.11 -7.30 -2.22
C THR A 53 2.70 -7.89 -2.13
N GLU A 54 2.34 -8.62 -1.06
CA GLU A 54 0.96 -9.12 -0.93
C GLU A 54 -0.05 -7.97 -0.70
N GLU A 55 0.38 -6.89 -0.07
CA GLU A 55 -0.45 -5.72 0.20
C GLU A 55 -0.67 -4.89 -1.06
N GLU A 56 0.32 -4.86 -1.94
CA GLU A 56 0.18 -4.26 -3.27
C GLU A 56 -0.93 -4.94 -4.07
N GLN A 57 -1.02 -6.27 -4.04
CA GLN A 57 -2.09 -7.02 -4.71
C GLN A 57 -3.48 -6.68 -4.14
N LEU A 58 -3.59 -6.48 -2.82
CA LEU A 58 -4.84 -6.04 -2.20
C LEU A 58 -5.25 -4.63 -2.65
N ILE A 59 -4.27 -3.74 -2.82
CA ILE A 59 -4.49 -2.37 -3.30
C ILE A 59 -4.89 -2.38 -4.77
N ASP A 60 -4.26 -3.22 -5.61
CA ASP A 60 -4.61 -3.39 -7.03
C ASP A 60 -6.06 -3.88 -7.17
N GLU A 61 -6.46 -4.84 -6.35
CA GLU A 61 -7.83 -5.33 -6.33
C GLU A 61 -8.81 -4.25 -5.88
N LEU A 62 -8.50 -3.53 -4.81
CA LEU A 62 -9.33 -2.43 -4.34
C LEU A 62 -9.46 -1.34 -5.41
N ALA A 63 -8.38 -0.98 -6.10
CA ALA A 63 -8.41 -0.03 -7.21
C ALA A 63 -9.34 -0.51 -8.34
N THR A 64 -9.27 -1.79 -8.68
CA THR A 64 -10.15 -2.40 -9.69
C THR A 64 -11.62 -2.26 -9.28
N ILE A 65 -11.96 -2.57 -8.03
CA ILE A 65 -13.31 -2.44 -7.50
C ILE A 65 -13.78 -0.98 -7.53
N LEU A 66 -12.92 -0.06 -7.07
CA LEU A 66 -13.24 1.37 -6.96
C LEU A 66 -13.44 2.04 -8.32
N TYR A 67 -12.62 1.69 -9.31
CA TYR A 67 -12.60 2.38 -10.61
C TYR A 67 -13.42 1.67 -11.70
N SER A 68 -13.77 0.40 -11.50
CA SER A 68 -14.56 -0.36 -12.49
C SER A 68 -16.03 -0.56 -12.10
N SER A 69 -16.39 -0.37 -10.83
CA SER A 69 -17.76 -0.58 -10.34
C SER A 69 -18.53 0.74 -10.18
N LYS A 70 -19.79 0.76 -10.63
CA LYS A 70 -20.73 1.86 -10.36
C LYS A 70 -21.11 1.96 -8.87
N ASN A 71 -20.98 0.86 -8.12
CA ASN A 71 -21.26 0.83 -6.68
C ASN A 71 -20.26 -0.08 -5.95
N PRO A 72 -19.04 0.42 -5.66
CA PRO A 72 -17.98 -0.34 -5.00
C PRO A 72 -18.38 -0.93 -3.65
N ALA A 73 -19.23 -0.22 -2.89
CA ALA A 73 -19.65 -0.63 -1.55
C ALA A 73 -20.48 -1.92 -1.51
N ARG A 74 -21.09 -2.31 -2.65
CA ARG A 74 -21.82 -3.57 -2.78
C ARG A 74 -20.95 -4.75 -3.22
N HIS A 75 -19.69 -4.50 -3.57
CA HIS A 75 -18.77 -5.57 -3.95
C HIS A 75 -18.42 -6.40 -2.72
N GLU A 76 -18.57 -7.72 -2.81
CA GLU A 76 -18.43 -8.64 -1.67
C GLU A 76 -17.07 -8.51 -0.96
N ARG A 77 -16.00 -8.25 -1.72
CA ARG A 77 -14.63 -8.14 -1.21
C ARG A 77 -14.27 -6.75 -0.68
N TYR A 78 -15.05 -5.72 -1.00
CA TYR A 78 -14.70 -4.33 -0.67
C TYR A 78 -14.53 -4.11 0.83
N ALA A 79 -15.53 -4.51 1.63
CA ALA A 79 -15.50 -4.33 3.07
C ALA A 79 -14.38 -5.13 3.74
N ALA A 80 -14.09 -6.33 3.23
CA ALA A 80 -13.01 -7.17 3.73
C ALA A 80 -11.63 -6.55 3.47
N ILE A 81 -11.38 -6.09 2.24
CA ILE A 81 -10.11 -5.44 1.87
C ILE A 81 -9.91 -4.15 2.66
N MET A 82 -10.93 -3.27 2.71
CA MET A 82 -10.85 -2.03 3.49
C MET A 82 -10.56 -2.30 4.97
N ARG A 83 -11.22 -3.29 5.58
CA ARG A 83 -10.94 -3.69 6.96
C ARG A 83 -9.49 -4.13 7.13
N GLN A 84 -8.97 -4.97 6.24
CA GLN A 84 -7.59 -5.44 6.32
C GLN A 84 -6.59 -4.28 6.21
N LEU A 85 -6.77 -3.40 5.22
CA LEU A 85 -5.92 -2.24 5.01
C LEU A 85 -5.88 -1.31 6.23
N ILE A 86 -7.03 -1.06 6.86
CA ILE A 86 -7.14 -0.19 8.05
C ILE A 86 -6.53 -0.87 9.28
N MET A 87 -6.89 -2.12 9.56
CA MET A 87 -6.44 -2.84 10.76
C MET A 87 -4.93 -3.09 10.77
N GLN A 88 -4.33 -3.29 9.59
CA GLN A 88 -2.88 -3.52 9.45
C GLN A 88 -2.08 -2.22 9.23
N GLY A 89 -2.75 -1.06 9.21
CA GLY A 89 -2.09 0.24 9.00
C GLY A 89 -1.39 0.34 7.64
N ILE A 90 -1.96 -0.27 6.60
CA ILE A 90 -1.36 -0.31 5.26
C ILE A 90 -1.40 1.08 4.64
N PRO A 91 -0.29 1.61 4.07
CA PRO A 91 -0.28 2.93 3.44
C PRO A 91 -0.93 2.90 2.04
N TYR A 92 -2.25 2.71 1.97
CA TYR A 92 -2.95 2.44 0.71
C TYR A 92 -3.45 3.68 -0.05
N VAL A 93 -3.67 4.81 0.63
CA VAL A 93 -4.36 5.98 0.04
C VAL A 93 -3.60 6.57 -1.14
N SER A 94 -2.30 6.85 -0.96
CA SER A 94 -1.44 7.38 -2.03
C SER A 94 -1.28 6.37 -3.17
N GLN A 95 -1.26 5.08 -2.86
CA GLN A 95 -1.12 4.00 -3.83
C GLN A 95 -2.36 3.82 -4.70
N LEU A 96 -3.57 4.01 -4.13
CA LEU A 96 -4.81 4.04 -4.89
C LEU A 96 -4.85 5.23 -5.84
N GLN A 97 -4.47 6.42 -5.37
CA GLN A 97 -4.45 7.63 -6.21
C GLN A 97 -3.54 7.47 -7.43
N ARG A 98 -2.37 6.83 -7.29
CA ARG A 98 -1.47 6.51 -8.41
C ARG A 98 -2.09 5.57 -9.45
N ARG A 99 -3.03 4.72 -9.03
CA ARG A 99 -3.75 3.75 -9.89
C ARG A 99 -5.04 4.30 -10.48
N LYS A 100 -5.45 5.50 -10.08
CA LYS A 100 -6.64 6.14 -10.64
C LYS A 100 -6.44 6.31 -12.15
N PRO A 101 -7.34 5.78 -12.99
CA PRO A 101 -7.29 6.03 -14.41
C PRO A 101 -7.24 7.53 -14.66
N GLN A 102 -6.28 8.01 -15.46
CA GLN A 102 -6.25 9.38 -15.94
C GLN A 102 -7.37 9.56 -16.99
N GLN A 103 -8.63 9.54 -16.54
CA GLN A 103 -9.72 10.05 -17.35
C GLN A 103 -9.64 11.59 -17.25
N GLU A 104 -9.50 12.26 -18.41
CA GLU A 104 -9.55 13.72 -18.63
C GLU A 104 -8.22 14.48 -18.81
N ALA A 105 -7.31 14.00 -19.68
CA ALA A 105 -6.46 14.92 -20.47
C ALA A 105 -6.96 15.10 -21.93
N LEU A 106 -8.03 14.41 -22.32
CA LEU A 106 -8.51 14.34 -23.72
C LEU A 106 -9.80 15.15 -24.01
N ASN A 107 -10.43 15.79 -23.02
CA ASN A 107 -11.60 16.64 -23.25
C ASN A 107 -11.27 18.13 -23.49
N LEU A 108 -10.00 18.47 -23.74
CA LEU A 108 -9.55 19.86 -23.95
C LEU A 108 -9.38 20.26 -25.43
N TYR A 109 -9.60 19.35 -26.39
CA TYR A 109 -9.38 19.62 -27.82
C TYR A 109 -10.58 19.39 -28.75
N ASP A 110 -11.79 19.19 -28.22
CA ASP A 110 -12.98 18.90 -29.04
C ASP A 110 -14.11 19.93 -28.87
N VAL A 111 -13.73 21.21 -28.97
CA VAL A 111 -14.68 22.27 -29.34
C VAL A 111 -14.00 23.14 -30.40
N SER A 112 -14.03 22.67 -31.65
CA SER A 112 -13.82 23.49 -32.85
C SER A 112 -15.17 23.88 -33.43
#